data_AF-A0A428QJ01-F1
#
_entry.id   AF-A0A428QJ01-F1
#
_cell.length_a   1.000
_cell.length_b   1.000
_cell.length_c   1.000
_cell.angle_alpha   90.00
_cell.angle_beta   90.00
_cell.angle_gamma   90.00
#
_symmetry.space_group_name_H-M   'P 1'
#
loop_
_entity.id
_entity.type
_entity.pdbx_description
1 polymer ?
#
loop_
_entity_poly.entity_id
_entity_poly.type
_entity_poly.pdbx_seq_one_letter_code
_entity_poly.pdbx_strand_id
1 'polypeptide(L)'
;MEQVLTCNNLCCRQELRENALVTSCSHIFCMECAERLGMAAQETERRNTCPACHSQLNCPEDAVVINFNPSDEYKTTLMSGLRPSIIMDCAGRALSFWAYQTAQDIYYQQHRYRTLADKFSALNIQFEKTVSDANSEIDGLQQKLTGMAAEQDALQRKNDEIGQALKEKSRKVLQLQELYDKVKRKAELGQIQKAASDAVEITLEASHLNQGLEGDDPAQRVPENDNTPVFSQRRVNGSGMNTVKLNPQHHRLRVLAVEEWEEHLSLGT
;
A
#
# COMPACT_ATOMS: atom_id res chain seq x y z
N MET A 1 -16.01 24.09 40.23
CA MET A 1 -14.74 23.35 40.44
C MET A 1 -13.76 24.35 41.01
N GLU A 2 -13.19 24.05 42.18
CA GLU A 2 -12.12 24.87 42.74
C GLU A 2 -10.89 24.79 41.82
N GLN A 3 -10.22 25.91 41.64
CA GLN A 3 -9.06 26.01 40.76
C GLN A 3 -7.85 25.39 41.46
N VAL A 4 -7.20 24.42 40.82
CA VAL A 4 -6.08 23.67 41.40
C VAL A 4 -4.76 24.21 40.85
N LEU A 5 -3.75 24.35 41.71
CA LEU A 5 -2.40 24.73 41.27
C LEU A 5 -1.72 23.55 40.59
N THR A 6 -1.01 23.82 39.49
CA THR A 6 -0.23 22.82 38.76
C THR A 6 1.24 23.20 38.74
N CYS A 7 2.11 22.19 38.68
CA CYS A 7 3.55 22.40 38.59
C CYS A 7 3.91 23.29 37.38
N ASN A 8 4.74 24.31 37.57
CA ASN A 8 5.22 25.17 36.48
C ASN A 8 6.36 24.55 35.65
N ASN A 9 6.81 23.34 35.99
CA ASN A 9 7.59 22.55 35.02
C ASN A 9 6.64 22.08 33.90
N LEU A 10 6.84 22.63 32.69
CA LEU A 10 5.98 22.40 31.52
C LEU A 10 5.91 20.92 31.09
N CYS A 11 6.93 20.12 31.41
CA CYS A 11 6.92 18.68 31.13
C CYS A 11 6.19 17.85 32.21
N CYS A 12 5.91 18.44 33.38
CA CYS A 12 5.24 17.75 34.49
C CYS A 12 3.78 18.15 34.60
N ARG A 13 3.49 19.44 34.81
CA ARG A 13 2.13 20.03 34.95
C ARG A 13 1.20 19.29 35.91
N GLN A 14 1.72 18.45 36.79
CA GLN A 14 0.92 17.70 37.75
C GLN A 14 0.24 18.64 38.75
N GLU A 15 -0.98 18.29 39.14
CA GLU A 15 -1.70 18.95 40.22
C GLU A 15 -0.94 18.86 41.54
N LEU A 16 -0.84 20.00 42.21
CA LEU A 16 -0.15 20.12 43.49
C LEU A 16 -1.13 19.83 44.62
N ARG A 17 -0.67 19.11 45.64
CA ARG A 17 -1.50 18.66 46.76
C ARG A 17 -1.28 19.45 48.06
N GLU A 18 -0.25 19.11 48.81
CA GLU A 18 -0.04 19.67 50.16
C GLU A 18 1.18 20.59 50.18
N ASN A 19 2.32 20.08 49.73
CA ASN A 19 3.59 20.79 49.75
C ASN A 19 4.09 21.08 48.33
N ALA A 20 4.61 22.29 48.14
CA ALA A 20 5.25 22.71 46.90
C ALA A 20 6.32 23.77 47.18
N LEU A 21 7.30 23.87 46.29
CA LEU A 21 8.27 24.95 46.31
C LEU A 21 7.71 26.14 45.53
N VAL A 22 7.53 27.27 46.20
CA VAL A 22 7.12 28.54 45.60
C VAL A 22 8.30 29.49 45.53
N THR A 23 8.40 30.23 44.43
CA THR A 23 9.46 31.20 44.17
C THR A 23 8.93 32.64 44.27
N SER A 24 9.81 33.60 44.56
CA SER A 24 9.48 35.04 44.61
C SER A 24 9.05 35.60 43.25
N CYS A 25 9.43 34.93 42.16
CA CYS A 25 8.97 35.23 40.80
C CYS A 25 7.63 34.57 40.43
N SER A 26 6.84 34.18 41.44
CA SER A 26 5.49 33.61 41.29
C SER A 26 5.41 32.26 40.59
N HIS A 27 6.49 31.47 40.52
CA HIS A 27 6.45 30.09 40.03
C HIS A 27 6.38 29.08 41.17
N ILE A 28 5.66 27.98 40.96
CA ILE A 28 5.43 26.90 41.91
C ILE A 28 5.76 25.54 41.28
N PHE A 29 6.41 24.66 42.04
CA PHE A 29 6.87 23.35 41.58
C PHE A 29 6.50 22.26 42.57
N CYS A 30 6.12 21.07 42.06
CA CYS A 30 5.98 19.89 42.91
C CYS A 30 7.33 19.52 43.52
N MET A 31 7.30 18.85 44.67
CA MET A 31 8.52 18.48 45.40
C MET A 31 9.48 17.65 44.54
N GLU A 32 8.96 16.70 43.76
CA GLU A 32 9.78 15.89 42.83
C GLU A 32 10.51 16.72 41.77
N CYS A 33 9.86 17.77 41.25
CA CYS A 33 10.51 18.68 40.29
C CYS A 33 11.48 19.61 41.02
N ALA A 34 11.13 20.09 42.20
CA ALA A 34 12.00 20.94 43.01
C ALA A 34 13.31 20.23 43.36
N GLU A 35 13.26 18.96 43.76
CA GLU A 35 14.44 18.14 44.05
C GLU A 35 15.27 17.88 42.79
N ARG A 36 14.63 17.38 41.73
CA ARG A 36 15.30 17.03 40.46
C ARG A 36 15.97 18.22 39.79
N LEU A 37 15.39 19.41 39.94
CA LEU A 37 15.92 20.66 39.39
C LEU A 37 16.89 21.36 40.35
N GLY A 38 17.21 20.77 41.51
CA GLY A 38 18.17 21.32 42.46
C GLY A 38 17.68 22.58 43.19
N MET A 39 16.37 22.76 43.32
CA MET A 39 15.74 23.92 43.94
C MET A 39 15.50 23.74 45.45
N ALA A 40 15.38 22.48 45.89
CA ALA A 40 15.17 22.07 47.28
C ALA A 40 16.47 21.57 47.97
N ALA A 41 17.63 21.69 47.30
CA ALA A 41 18.93 21.32 47.86
C ALA A 41 19.42 22.33 48.92
N GLN A 42 20.44 21.96 49.70
CA GLN A 42 21.11 22.86 50.64
C GLN A 42 21.70 24.08 49.92
N GLU A 43 21.83 25.21 50.63
CA GLU A 43 22.22 26.53 50.08
C GLU A 43 23.45 26.49 49.16
N THR A 44 24.45 25.67 49.48
CA THR A 44 25.70 25.55 48.70
C THR A 44 25.55 24.86 47.35
N GLU A 45 24.51 24.04 47.18
CA GLU A 45 24.24 23.22 45.98
C GLU A 45 22.97 23.66 45.24
N ARG A 46 22.31 24.70 45.73
CA ARG A 46 21.06 25.19 45.20
C ARG A 46 21.27 25.88 43.84
N ARG A 47 20.37 25.62 42.90
CA ARG A 47 20.27 26.49 41.71
C ARG A 47 19.71 27.85 42.11
N ASN A 48 20.46 28.90 41.80
CA ASN A 48 20.07 30.29 42.05
C ASN A 48 19.25 30.88 40.89
N THR A 49 18.52 30.05 40.15
CA THR A 49 17.79 30.49 38.95
C THR A 49 16.50 29.71 38.80
N CYS A 50 15.39 30.42 38.60
CA CYS A 50 14.10 29.82 38.39
C CYS A 50 14.07 28.99 37.09
N PRO A 51 13.68 27.71 37.12
CA PRO A 51 13.61 26.87 35.93
C PRO A 51 12.56 27.31 34.91
N ALA A 52 11.55 28.10 35.32
CA ALA A 52 10.44 28.51 34.46
C ALA A 52 10.69 29.84 33.74
N CYS A 53 11.24 30.85 34.43
CA CYS A 53 11.45 32.19 33.86
C CYS A 53 12.90 32.69 33.91
N HIS A 54 13.83 31.89 34.45
CA HIS A 54 15.24 32.23 34.58
C HIS A 54 15.55 33.46 35.45
N SER A 55 14.60 33.93 36.27
CA SER A 55 14.88 34.92 37.32
C SER A 55 15.90 34.39 38.32
N GLN A 56 16.82 35.25 38.77
CA GLN A 56 17.77 34.90 39.82
C GLN A 56 17.05 34.74 41.17
N LEU A 57 17.47 33.76 41.95
CA LEU A 57 16.94 33.41 43.28
C LEU A 57 18.12 33.42 44.26
N ASN A 58 18.59 34.61 44.60
CA ASN A 58 19.85 34.79 45.33
C ASN A 58 19.63 34.81 46.84
N CYS A 59 18.40 35.03 47.29
CA CYS A 59 18.05 35.03 48.70
C CYS A 59 17.41 33.70 49.12
N PRO A 60 17.60 33.24 50.37
CA PRO A 60 16.94 32.04 50.89
C PRO A 60 15.40 32.09 50.75
N GLU A 61 14.81 33.27 50.96
CA GLU A 61 13.38 33.55 50.82
C GLU A 61 12.86 33.58 49.37
N ASP A 62 13.74 33.59 48.37
CA ASP A 62 13.33 33.61 46.96
C ASP A 62 12.74 32.29 46.49
N ALA A 63 12.95 31.21 47.25
CA ALA A 63 12.31 29.93 46.98
C ALA A 63 12.10 29.15 48.29
N VAL A 64 10.84 28.93 48.63
CA VAL A 64 10.43 28.39 49.92
C VAL A 64 9.47 27.23 49.69
N VAL A 65 9.66 26.15 50.45
CA VAL A 65 8.68 25.06 50.51
C VAL A 65 7.54 25.52 51.38
N ILE A 66 6.33 25.53 50.83
CA ILE A 66 5.11 25.90 51.54
C ILE A 66 4.16 24.72 51.61
N ASN A 67 3.44 24.64 52.73
CA ASN A 67 2.18 23.91 52.80
C ASN A 67 1.06 24.88 52.46
N PHE A 68 0.38 24.68 51.34
CA PHE A 68 -0.73 25.53 50.89
C PHE A 68 -2.11 24.99 51.28
N ASN A 69 -2.14 23.92 52.08
CA ASN A 69 -3.31 23.43 52.80
C ASN A 69 -3.05 23.32 54.33
N PRO A 70 -2.73 24.43 55.01
CA PRO A 70 -2.53 24.41 56.47
C PRO A 70 -3.85 24.24 57.24
N SER A 71 -3.78 23.80 58.51
CA SER A 71 -4.95 23.72 59.40
C SER A 71 -5.48 25.11 59.77
N ASP A 72 -6.75 25.19 60.17
CA ASP A 72 -7.39 26.46 60.54
C ASP A 72 -6.78 27.06 61.82
N GLU A 73 -6.33 26.22 62.75
CA GLU A 73 -5.58 26.66 63.92
C GLU A 73 -4.25 27.30 63.50
N TYR A 74 -3.51 26.68 62.57
CA TYR A 74 -2.26 27.24 62.07
C TYR A 74 -2.46 28.57 61.34
N LYS A 75 -3.50 28.68 60.50
CA LYS A 75 -3.89 29.95 59.86
C LYS A 75 -4.16 31.03 60.92
N THR A 76 -4.91 30.68 61.97
CA THR A 76 -5.25 31.59 63.07
C THR A 76 -4.00 32.04 63.82
N THR A 77 -3.10 31.11 64.14
CA THR A 77 -1.83 31.41 64.82
C THR A 77 -0.94 32.31 63.96
N LEU A 78 -0.81 32.02 62.67
CA LEU A 78 0.02 32.80 61.74
C LEU A 78 -0.45 34.27 61.63
N MET A 79 -1.77 34.47 61.67
CA MET A 79 -2.37 35.80 61.54
C MET A 79 -2.45 36.58 62.86
N SER A 80 -2.37 35.88 64.01
CA SER A 80 -2.53 36.50 65.33
C SER A 80 -1.36 37.44 65.65
N GLY A 81 -1.68 38.71 65.95
CA GLY A 81 -0.69 39.74 66.24
C GLY A 81 -0.21 40.53 65.02
N LEU A 82 -0.64 40.18 63.79
CA LEU A 82 -0.38 40.99 62.60
C LEU A 82 -1.32 42.20 62.54
N ARG A 83 -0.81 43.32 62.02
CA ARG A 83 -1.63 44.52 61.74
C ARG A 83 -2.57 44.23 60.56
N PRO A 84 -3.80 44.79 60.54
CA PRO A 84 -4.73 44.61 59.41
C PRO A 84 -4.13 44.97 58.05
N SER A 85 -3.28 46.00 57.98
CA SER A 85 -2.60 46.37 56.72
C SER A 85 -1.71 45.25 56.18
N ILE A 86 -0.95 44.57 57.05
CA ILE A 86 -0.07 43.45 56.65
C ILE A 86 -0.89 42.25 56.18
N ILE A 87 -2.01 41.97 56.86
CA ILE A 87 -2.93 40.89 56.47
C ILE A 87 -3.49 41.16 55.06
N MET A 88 -3.95 42.39 54.80
CA MET A 88 -4.47 42.78 53.49
C MET A 88 -3.38 42.73 52.41
N ASP A 89 -2.15 43.14 52.72
CA ASP A 89 -1.01 43.05 51.79
C ASP A 89 -0.70 41.59 51.42
N CYS A 90 -0.67 40.69 52.42
CA CYS A 90 -0.49 39.25 52.20
C CYS A 90 -1.61 38.68 51.31
N ALA A 91 -2.86 39.02 51.60
CA ALA A 91 -4.02 38.59 50.80
C ALA A 91 -3.92 39.10 49.35
N GLY A 92 -3.57 40.37 49.14
CA GLY A 92 -3.38 40.95 47.81
C GLY A 92 -2.29 40.25 46.99
N ARG A 93 -1.16 39.90 47.62
CA ARG A 93 -0.09 39.14 46.98
C ARG A 93 -0.52 37.71 46.64
N ALA A 94 -1.23 37.04 47.54
CA ALA A 94 -1.76 35.70 47.29
C ALA A 94 -2.77 35.70 46.12
N LEU A 95 -3.69 36.67 46.07
CA LEU A 95 -4.62 36.83 44.95
C LEU A 95 -3.90 37.10 43.63
N SER A 96 -2.87 37.94 43.64
CA SER A 96 -2.06 38.23 42.46
C SER A 96 -1.31 36.98 41.97
N PHE A 97 -0.80 36.17 42.89
CA PHE A 97 -0.17 34.88 42.58
C PHE A 97 -1.17 33.93 41.90
N TRP A 98 -2.38 33.78 42.44
CA TRP A 98 -3.41 32.95 41.83
C TRP A 98 -3.83 33.46 40.46
N ALA A 99 -4.03 34.78 40.30
CA ALA A 99 -4.34 35.37 38.99
C ALA A 99 -3.25 35.09 37.96
N TYR A 100 -1.97 35.19 38.36
CA TYR A 100 -0.84 34.84 37.50
C TYR A 100 -0.85 33.36 37.11
N GLN A 101 -1.02 32.45 38.09
CA GLN A 101 -1.07 31.01 37.83
C GLN A 101 -2.23 30.62 36.91
N THR A 102 -3.40 31.23 37.10
CA THR A 102 -4.57 31.04 36.24
C THR A 102 -4.30 31.50 34.81
N ALA A 103 -3.74 32.70 34.63
CA ALA A 103 -3.40 33.21 33.31
C ALA A 103 -2.38 32.30 32.61
N GLN A 104 -1.33 31.88 33.33
CA GLN A 104 -0.31 30.96 32.81
C GLN A 104 -0.90 29.62 32.36
N ASP A 105 -1.81 29.03 33.14
CA ASP A 105 -2.46 27.78 32.74
C ASP A 105 -3.33 27.98 31.49
N ILE A 106 -4.12 29.06 31.41
CA ILE A 106 -4.91 29.37 30.21
C ILE A 106 -4.01 29.47 28.97
N TYR A 107 -2.90 30.21 29.03
CA TYR A 107 -1.96 30.31 27.91
C TYR A 107 -1.35 28.96 27.54
N TYR A 108 -0.96 28.16 28.53
CA TYR A 108 -0.42 26.82 28.30
C TYR A 108 -1.43 25.91 27.60
N GLN A 109 -2.68 25.86 28.09
CA GLN A 109 -3.73 25.05 27.47
C GLN A 109 -4.03 25.53 26.04
N GLN A 110 -4.17 26.84 25.82
CA GLN A 110 -4.38 27.40 24.48
C GLN A 110 -3.28 26.98 23.50
N HIS A 111 -2.01 27.07 23.90
CA HIS A 111 -0.90 26.67 23.05
C HIS A 111 -0.90 25.17 22.76
N ARG A 112 -1.24 24.34 23.75
CA ARG A 112 -1.41 22.88 23.57
C ARG A 112 -2.51 22.55 22.58
N TYR A 113 -3.69 23.16 22.73
CA TYR A 113 -4.82 22.96 21.82
C TYR A 113 -4.47 23.37 20.41
N ARG A 114 -3.84 24.55 20.23
CA ARG A 114 -3.39 25.02 18.93
C ARG A 114 -2.41 24.03 18.28
N THR A 115 -1.38 23.61 19.03
CA THR A 115 -0.39 22.64 18.53
C THR A 115 -1.04 21.31 18.14
N LEU A 116 -2.01 20.84 18.91
CA LEU A 116 -2.74 19.62 18.61
C LEU A 116 -3.61 19.78 17.35
N ALA A 117 -4.31 20.91 17.21
CA ALA A 117 -5.11 21.23 16.03
C ALA A 117 -4.26 21.32 14.76
N ASP A 118 -3.09 21.97 14.84
CA ASP A 118 -2.14 22.08 13.73
C ASP A 118 -1.65 20.70 13.27
N LYS A 119 -1.31 19.80 14.22
CA LYS A 119 -0.92 18.42 13.92
C LYS A 119 -2.05 17.62 13.29
N PHE A 120 -3.27 17.76 13.80
CA PHE A 120 -4.44 17.09 13.25
C PHE A 120 -4.74 17.57 11.83
N SER A 121 -4.68 18.88 11.58
CA SER A 121 -4.85 19.46 10.25
C SER A 121 -3.79 18.94 9.26
N ALA A 122 -2.52 18.92 9.67
CA ALA A 122 -1.43 18.39 8.85
C ALA A 122 -1.62 16.91 8.52
N LEU A 123 -2.04 16.09 9.51
CA LEU A 123 -2.32 14.68 9.30
C LEU A 123 -3.52 14.48 8.35
N ASN A 124 -4.57 15.28 8.49
CA ASN A 124 -5.74 15.23 7.61
C ASN A 124 -5.36 15.54 6.15
N ILE A 125 -4.52 16.56 5.93
CA ILE A 125 -4.01 16.89 4.59
C ILE A 125 -3.21 15.72 4.00
N GLN A 126 -2.36 15.08 4.79
CA GLN A 126 -1.59 13.91 4.33
C GLN A 126 -2.50 12.71 4.02
N PHE A 127 -3.54 12.50 4.81
CA PHE A 127 -4.51 11.45 4.60
C PHE A 127 -5.28 11.66 3.28
N GLU A 128 -5.85 12.84 3.07
CA GLU A 128 -6.57 13.20 1.83
C GLU A 128 -5.68 13.06 0.60
N LYS A 129 -4.41 13.50 0.70
CA LYS A 129 -3.44 13.32 -0.37
C LYS A 129 -3.22 11.85 -0.69
N THR A 130 -3.01 11.01 0.32
CA THR A 130 -2.79 9.56 0.15
C THR A 130 -4.00 8.89 -0.52
N VAL A 131 -5.22 9.29 -0.13
CA VAL A 131 -6.45 8.80 -0.75
C VAL A 131 -6.53 9.22 -2.22
N SER A 132 -6.24 10.49 -2.52
CA SER A 132 -6.23 11.00 -3.90
C SER A 132 -5.18 10.30 -4.77
N ASP A 133 -3.97 10.11 -4.26
CA ASP A 133 -2.87 9.43 -4.97
C ASP A 133 -3.24 7.96 -5.27
N ALA A 134 -3.80 7.25 -4.28
CA ALA A 134 -4.24 5.87 -4.44
C ALA A 134 -5.40 5.74 -5.44
N ASN A 135 -6.39 6.64 -5.41
CA ASN A 135 -7.48 6.65 -6.39
C ASN A 135 -6.93 6.90 -7.81
N SER A 136 -5.99 7.84 -7.96
CA SER A 136 -5.35 8.12 -9.25
C SER A 136 -4.57 6.91 -9.79
N GLU A 137 -3.91 6.15 -8.92
CA GLU A 137 -3.22 4.91 -9.30
C GLU A 137 -4.21 3.81 -9.72
N ILE A 138 -5.31 3.65 -8.98
CA ILE A 138 -6.40 2.71 -9.32
C ILE A 138 -6.94 3.03 -10.71
N ASP A 139 -7.28 4.29 -10.98
CA ASP A 139 -7.79 4.73 -12.27
C ASP A 139 -6.77 4.46 -13.40
N GLY A 140 -5.50 4.74 -13.15
CA GLY A 140 -4.42 4.46 -14.10
C GLY A 140 -4.26 2.96 -14.39
N LEU A 141 -4.36 2.10 -13.38
CA LEU A 141 -4.31 0.65 -13.54
C LEU A 141 -5.54 0.11 -14.28
N GLN A 142 -6.73 0.63 -13.97
CA GLN A 142 -7.97 0.27 -14.66
C GLN A 142 -7.89 0.62 -16.15
N GLN A 143 -7.41 1.82 -16.49
CA GLN A 143 -7.21 2.23 -17.89
C GLN A 143 -6.24 1.30 -18.63
N LYS A 144 -5.11 0.94 -18.00
CA LYS A 144 -4.15 -0.03 -18.58
C LYS A 144 -4.78 -1.40 -18.79
N LEU A 145 -5.55 -1.88 -17.82
CA LEU A 145 -6.22 -3.18 -17.91
C LEU A 145 -7.23 -3.20 -19.06
N THR A 146 -8.04 -2.14 -19.19
CA THR A 146 -8.98 -1.99 -20.32
C THR A 146 -8.24 -1.91 -21.66
N GLY A 147 -7.13 -1.17 -21.74
CA GLY A 147 -6.30 -1.07 -22.93
C GLY A 147 -5.73 -2.43 -23.36
N MET A 148 -5.10 -3.17 -22.43
CA MET A 148 -4.58 -4.51 -22.70
C MET A 148 -5.68 -5.50 -23.11
N ALA A 149 -6.87 -5.43 -22.49
CA ALA A 149 -8.00 -6.27 -22.88
C ALA A 149 -8.44 -6.01 -24.32
N ALA A 150 -8.51 -4.74 -24.74
CA ALA A 150 -8.82 -4.38 -26.12
C ALA A 150 -7.75 -4.85 -27.12
N GLU A 151 -6.46 -4.75 -26.75
CA GLU A 151 -5.37 -5.26 -27.57
C GLU A 151 -5.40 -6.79 -27.70
N GLN A 152 -5.67 -7.49 -26.58
CA GLN A 152 -5.83 -8.94 -26.57
C GLN A 152 -6.97 -9.38 -27.50
N ASP A 153 -8.12 -8.72 -27.43
CA ASP A 153 -9.26 -9.00 -28.31
C ASP A 153 -8.90 -8.75 -29.79
N ALA A 154 -8.17 -7.67 -30.09
CA ALA A 154 -7.72 -7.37 -31.45
C ALA A 154 -6.73 -8.42 -31.99
N LEU A 155 -5.78 -8.86 -31.16
CA LEU A 155 -4.83 -9.92 -31.50
C LEU A 155 -5.54 -11.26 -31.72
N GLN A 156 -6.51 -11.59 -30.86
CA GLN A 156 -7.30 -12.81 -30.98
C GLN A 156 -8.07 -12.84 -32.31
N ARG A 157 -8.75 -11.73 -32.68
CA ARG A 157 -9.44 -11.62 -33.97
C ARG A 157 -8.49 -11.81 -35.15
N LYS A 158 -7.31 -11.17 -35.14
CA LYS A 158 -6.30 -11.34 -36.20
C LYS A 158 -5.80 -12.78 -36.30
N ASN A 159 -5.60 -13.44 -35.16
CA ASN A 159 -5.17 -14.83 -35.14
C ASN A 159 -6.24 -15.76 -35.75
N ASP A 160 -7.51 -15.52 -35.43
CA ASP A 160 -8.63 -16.26 -36.00
C ASP A 160 -8.75 -16.04 -37.51
N GLU A 161 -8.59 -14.80 -37.99
CA GLU A 161 -8.56 -14.45 -39.42
C GLU A 161 -7.43 -15.17 -40.16
N ILE A 162 -6.21 -15.14 -39.62
CA ILE A 162 -5.05 -15.85 -40.20
C ILE A 162 -5.30 -17.36 -40.19
N GLY A 163 -5.85 -17.91 -39.11
CA GLY A 163 -6.20 -19.32 -39.00
C GLY A 163 -7.22 -19.76 -40.06
N GLN A 164 -8.23 -18.94 -40.34
CA GLN A 164 -9.19 -19.18 -41.41
C GLN A 164 -8.52 -19.13 -42.80
N ALA A 165 -7.69 -18.11 -43.06
CA ALA A 165 -6.96 -17.98 -44.32
C ALA A 165 -6.03 -19.17 -44.57
N LEU A 166 -5.34 -19.65 -43.54
CA LEU A 166 -4.48 -20.84 -43.61
C LEU A 166 -5.30 -22.08 -43.99
N LYS A 167 -6.43 -22.33 -43.32
CA LYS A 167 -7.33 -23.45 -43.62
C LYS A 167 -7.80 -23.41 -45.07
N GLU A 168 -8.20 -22.25 -45.56
CA GLU A 168 -8.64 -22.10 -46.95
C GLU A 168 -7.50 -22.34 -47.95
N LYS A 169 -6.30 -21.84 -47.67
CA LYS A 169 -5.11 -22.09 -48.50
C LYS A 169 -4.75 -23.58 -48.52
N SER A 170 -4.75 -24.26 -47.37
CA SER A 170 -4.53 -25.71 -47.29
C SER A 170 -5.55 -26.49 -48.12
N ARG A 171 -6.84 -26.11 -48.08
CA ARG A 171 -7.88 -26.72 -48.92
C ARG A 171 -7.58 -26.54 -50.41
N LYS A 172 -7.19 -25.33 -50.84
CA LYS A 172 -6.83 -25.04 -52.25
C LYS A 172 -5.61 -25.84 -52.70
N VAL A 173 -4.59 -25.98 -51.84
CA VAL A 173 -3.40 -26.80 -52.12
C VAL A 173 -3.79 -28.26 -52.33
N LEU A 174 -4.62 -28.83 -51.44
CA LEU A 174 -5.14 -30.20 -51.59
C LEU A 174 -5.88 -30.40 -52.92
N GLN A 175 -6.75 -29.45 -53.29
CA GLN A 175 -7.48 -29.50 -54.56
C GLN A 175 -6.54 -29.43 -55.78
N LEU A 176 -5.53 -28.54 -55.74
CA LEU A 176 -4.53 -28.42 -56.80
C LEU A 176 -3.67 -29.69 -56.91
N GLN A 177 -3.28 -30.29 -55.79
CA GLN A 177 -2.53 -31.55 -55.77
C GLN A 177 -3.34 -32.67 -56.42
N GLU A 178 -4.62 -32.80 -56.07
CA GLU A 178 -5.49 -33.83 -56.65
C GLU A 178 -5.64 -33.65 -58.18
N LEU A 179 -5.79 -32.40 -58.64
CA LEU A 179 -5.85 -32.08 -60.07
C LEU A 179 -4.52 -32.37 -60.78
N TYR A 180 -3.40 -31.98 -60.16
CA TYR A 180 -2.06 -32.26 -60.68
C TYR A 180 -1.82 -33.76 -60.84
N ASP A 181 -2.15 -34.55 -59.81
CA ASP A 181 -1.99 -36.02 -59.85
C ASP A 181 -2.88 -36.68 -60.91
N LYS A 182 -4.08 -36.12 -61.18
CA LYS A 182 -4.95 -36.58 -62.28
C LYS A 182 -4.33 -36.30 -63.64
N VAL A 183 -3.79 -35.11 -63.85
CA VAL A 183 -3.15 -34.74 -65.13
C VAL A 183 -1.88 -35.55 -65.35
N LYS A 184 -1.04 -35.68 -64.31
CA LYS A 184 0.18 -36.50 -64.34
C LYS A 184 -0.13 -37.95 -64.74
N ARG A 185 -1.11 -38.59 -64.08
CA ARG A 185 -1.54 -39.96 -64.42
C ARG A 185 -2.02 -40.08 -65.87
N LYS A 186 -2.79 -39.10 -66.38
CA LYS A 186 -3.22 -39.10 -67.78
C LYS A 186 -2.05 -38.98 -68.76
N ALA A 187 -1.06 -38.14 -68.45
CA ALA A 187 0.14 -37.98 -69.28
C ALA A 187 0.98 -39.28 -69.28
N GLU A 188 1.18 -39.88 -68.12
CA GLU A 188 1.87 -41.18 -67.98
C GLU A 188 1.13 -42.29 -68.76
N LEU A 189 -0.20 -42.38 -68.65
CA LEU A 189 -1.00 -43.33 -69.43
C LEU A 189 -0.87 -43.09 -70.94
N GLY A 190 -0.86 -41.83 -71.37
CA GLY A 190 -0.69 -41.45 -72.77
C GLY A 190 0.69 -41.86 -73.31
N GLN A 191 1.75 -41.74 -72.49
CA GLN A 191 3.08 -42.23 -72.85
C GLN A 191 3.11 -43.75 -72.98
N ILE A 192 2.47 -44.48 -72.05
CA ILE A 192 2.36 -45.95 -72.13
C ILE A 192 1.58 -46.37 -73.37
N GLN A 193 0.46 -45.72 -73.66
CA GLN A 193 -0.36 -46.02 -74.83
C GLN A 193 0.41 -45.75 -76.14
N LYS A 194 1.20 -44.68 -76.20
CA LYS A 194 2.07 -44.39 -77.33
C LYS A 194 3.17 -45.44 -77.48
N ALA A 195 3.90 -45.75 -76.40
CA ALA A 195 4.93 -46.79 -76.42
C ALA A 195 4.37 -48.17 -76.78
N ALA A 196 3.16 -48.51 -76.35
CA ALA A 196 2.48 -49.74 -76.73
C ALA A 196 2.07 -49.74 -78.22
N SER A 197 1.58 -48.62 -78.74
CA SER A 197 1.31 -48.46 -80.18
C SER A 197 2.59 -48.63 -81.00
N ASP A 198 3.66 -47.95 -80.60
CA ASP A 198 4.98 -48.03 -81.23
C ASP A 198 5.51 -49.49 -81.15
N ALA A 199 5.33 -50.19 -80.02
CA ALA A 199 5.73 -51.59 -79.88
C ALA A 199 4.92 -52.55 -80.77
N VAL A 200 3.61 -52.31 -80.94
CA VAL A 200 2.77 -53.08 -81.87
C VAL A 200 3.19 -52.81 -83.31
N GLU A 201 3.49 -51.56 -83.67
CA GLU A 201 4.03 -51.18 -84.98
C GLU A 201 5.39 -51.83 -85.24
N ILE A 202 6.31 -51.79 -84.28
CA ILE A 202 7.60 -52.51 -84.31
C ILE A 202 7.37 -54.02 -84.45
N THR A 203 6.38 -54.61 -83.77
CA THR A 203 6.08 -56.05 -83.86
C THR A 203 5.48 -56.41 -85.22
N LEU A 204 4.64 -55.55 -85.80
CA LEU A 204 4.11 -55.69 -87.16
C LEU A 204 5.23 -55.56 -88.22
N GLU A 205 6.15 -54.62 -88.04
CA GLU A 205 7.35 -54.46 -88.87
C GLU A 205 8.34 -55.63 -88.71
N ALA A 206 8.55 -56.12 -87.49
CA ALA A 206 9.35 -57.29 -87.18
C ALA A 206 8.72 -58.59 -87.72
N SER A 207 7.39 -58.68 -87.76
CA SER A 207 6.65 -59.78 -88.39
C SER A 207 6.82 -59.80 -89.92
N HIS A 208 7.24 -58.67 -90.52
CA HIS A 208 7.63 -58.58 -91.93
C HIS A 208 9.09 -59.00 -92.19
N LEU A 209 9.91 -59.14 -91.14
CA LEU A 209 11.31 -59.54 -91.20
C LEU A 209 11.61 -60.66 -90.20
N ASN A 210 11.15 -61.85 -90.60
CA ASN A 210 11.83 -63.13 -90.39
C ASN A 210 11.47 -64.00 -89.17
N GLN A 211 11.36 -65.30 -89.49
CA GLN A 211 11.15 -66.46 -88.63
C GLN A 211 12.40 -66.80 -87.81
N GLY A 212 12.20 -67.34 -86.59
CA GLY A 212 13.06 -68.42 -86.09
C GLY A 212 13.48 -68.42 -84.61
N LEU A 213 12.84 -69.35 -83.86
CA LEU A 213 13.39 -70.31 -82.88
C LEU A 213 13.77 -69.88 -81.43
N GLU A 214 13.07 -70.55 -80.49
CA GLU A 214 13.46 -71.26 -79.23
C GLU A 214 14.69 -70.75 -78.44
N GLY A 215 14.72 -70.65 -77.11
CA GLY A 215 13.83 -71.05 -76.02
C GLY A 215 14.58 -70.89 -74.66
N ASP A 216 13.86 -71.24 -73.59
CA ASP A 216 14.28 -71.56 -72.21
C ASP A 216 14.35 -70.49 -71.09
N ASP A 217 13.67 -70.87 -70.00
CA ASP A 217 13.50 -70.28 -68.66
C ASP A 217 14.71 -70.66 -67.76
N PRO A 218 15.08 -69.90 -66.71
CA PRO A 218 14.46 -70.16 -65.40
C PRO A 218 14.29 -68.92 -64.49
N ALA A 219 13.12 -68.86 -63.86
CA ALA A 219 12.84 -68.68 -62.43
C ALA A 219 13.54 -67.58 -61.58
N GLN A 220 12.66 -66.93 -60.79
CA GLN A 220 12.80 -66.60 -59.36
C GLN A 220 13.19 -65.15 -58.98
N ARG A 221 12.24 -64.44 -58.36
CA ARG A 221 12.20 -64.12 -56.91
C ARG A 221 11.61 -62.71 -56.66
N VAL A 222 10.50 -62.68 -55.92
CA VAL A 222 9.89 -61.48 -55.30
C VAL A 222 10.81 -60.99 -54.16
N PRO A 223 10.81 -59.70 -53.80
CA PRO A 223 10.04 -59.37 -52.59
C PRO A 223 9.21 -58.08 -52.68
N GLU A 224 8.11 -58.13 -51.95
CA GLU A 224 7.31 -57.02 -51.46
C GLU A 224 8.16 -56.05 -50.64
N ASN A 225 7.80 -54.76 -50.63
CA ASN A 225 7.79 -54.04 -49.37
C ASN A 225 6.73 -52.94 -49.37
N ASP A 226 5.70 -53.21 -48.57
CA ASP A 226 4.76 -52.30 -47.97
C ASP A 226 5.53 -51.29 -47.09
N ASN A 227 5.03 -50.05 -46.97
CA ASN A 227 5.11 -49.21 -45.76
C ASN A 227 4.63 -47.77 -46.02
N THR A 228 3.43 -47.48 -45.51
CA THR A 228 3.01 -46.15 -45.05
C THR A 228 2.69 -46.29 -43.54
N PRO A 229 2.49 -45.21 -42.76
CA PRO A 229 3.42 -44.20 -42.24
C PRO A 229 3.63 -44.30 -40.71
N VAL A 230 4.65 -43.66 -40.14
CA VAL A 230 4.71 -43.40 -38.67
C VAL A 230 4.68 -41.91 -38.39
N PHE A 231 3.54 -41.50 -37.86
CA PHE A 231 3.24 -40.21 -37.26
C PHE A 231 3.95 -40.11 -35.89
N SER A 232 4.82 -39.11 -35.72
CA SER A 232 5.39 -38.75 -34.43
C SER A 232 4.86 -37.40 -33.98
N GLN A 233 3.81 -37.44 -33.16
CA GLN A 233 3.33 -36.31 -32.36
C GLN A 233 4.36 -36.00 -31.28
N ARG A 234 5.06 -34.86 -31.40
CA ARG A 234 5.73 -34.23 -30.26
C ARG A 234 4.69 -33.40 -29.50
N ARG A 235 4.24 -33.92 -28.34
CA ARG A 235 3.62 -33.10 -27.30
C ARG A 235 4.71 -32.27 -26.62
N VAL A 236 4.52 -30.95 -26.60
CA VAL A 236 5.20 -30.05 -25.67
C VAL A 236 4.23 -29.82 -24.51
N ASN A 237 4.66 -30.18 -23.31
CA ASN A 237 4.01 -29.81 -22.05
C ASN A 237 4.09 -28.28 -21.87
N GLY A 238 2.93 -27.63 -21.77
CA GLY A 238 2.80 -26.25 -21.31
C GLY A 238 2.16 -26.23 -19.93
N SER A 239 2.90 -25.66 -18.97
CA SER A 239 2.57 -25.54 -17.55
C SER A 239 1.16 -25.00 -17.27
N GLY A 240 0.57 -25.54 -16.21
CA GLY A 240 -0.69 -25.08 -15.65
C GLY A 240 -0.65 -23.62 -15.20
N MET A 241 -1.70 -22.88 -15.57
CA MET A 241 -2.05 -21.61 -14.94
C MET A 241 -3.03 -21.91 -13.80
N ASN A 242 -2.57 -21.71 -12.57
CA ASN A 242 -3.43 -21.68 -11.39
C ASN A 242 -4.35 -20.45 -11.49
N THR A 243 -5.65 -20.70 -11.49
CA THR A 243 -6.68 -19.69 -11.34
C THR A 243 -6.76 -19.27 -9.87
N VAL A 244 -6.22 -18.09 -9.55
CA VAL A 244 -6.49 -17.44 -8.26
C VAL A 244 -7.89 -16.84 -8.34
N LYS A 245 -8.85 -17.47 -7.65
CA LYS A 245 -10.17 -16.89 -7.41
C LYS A 245 -10.02 -15.74 -6.40
N LEU A 246 -10.22 -14.50 -6.87
CA LEU A 246 -10.39 -13.34 -6.00
C LEU A 246 -11.79 -13.40 -5.35
N ASN A 247 -11.79 -13.46 -4.03
CA ASN A 247 -12.98 -13.47 -3.18
C ASN A 247 -13.56 -12.04 -3.05
N PRO A 248 -14.82 -11.76 -3.43
CA PRO A 248 -15.41 -10.43 -3.33
C PRO A 248 -16.10 -10.25 -1.97
N GLN A 249 -15.34 -9.99 -0.89
CA GLN A 249 -15.93 -9.64 0.42
C GLN A 249 -15.30 -8.44 1.16
N HIS A 250 -14.43 -7.65 0.52
CA HIS A 250 -13.80 -6.48 1.19
C HIS A 250 -14.39 -5.11 0.84
N HIS A 251 -15.67 -5.03 0.46
CA HIS A 251 -16.34 -3.75 0.19
C HIS A 251 -17.40 -3.32 1.22
N ARG A 252 -17.39 -3.88 2.44
CA ARG A 252 -18.43 -3.59 3.45
C ARG A 252 -17.96 -3.05 4.81
N LEU A 253 -16.72 -2.56 4.90
CA LEU A 253 -16.21 -1.93 6.13
C LEU A 253 -15.99 -0.41 6.00
N ARG A 254 -16.37 0.20 4.86
CA ARG A 254 -16.05 1.60 4.55
C ARG A 254 -17.18 2.60 4.83
N VAL A 255 -18.30 2.16 5.42
CA VAL A 255 -19.45 3.04 5.71
C VAL A 255 -19.72 3.19 7.21
N LEU A 256 -19.52 2.14 8.01
CA LEU A 256 -19.86 2.18 9.44
C LEU A 256 -18.92 3.03 10.31
N ALA A 257 -17.65 3.16 9.94
CA ALA A 257 -16.66 3.86 10.77
C ALA A 257 -16.66 5.39 10.59
N VAL A 258 -17.30 5.92 9.55
CA VAL A 258 -17.42 7.38 9.35
C VAL A 258 -18.72 7.89 9.96
N GLU A 259 -19.80 7.11 9.87
CA GLU A 259 -21.10 7.44 10.48
C GLU A 259 -21.03 7.45 12.03
N GLU A 260 -20.26 6.56 12.65
CA GLU A 260 -20.07 6.53 14.11
C GLU A 260 -19.33 7.77 14.67
N TRP A 261 -18.45 8.40 13.87
CA TRP A 261 -17.73 9.61 14.30
C TRP A 261 -18.55 10.89 14.14
N GLU A 262 -19.43 10.97 13.15
CA GLU A 262 -20.31 12.12 12.93
C GLU A 262 -21.50 12.16 13.92
N GLU A 263 -21.98 11.00 14.39
CA GLU A 263 -23.00 10.95 15.46
C GLU A 263 -22.46 11.44 16.82
N HIS A 264 -21.19 11.16 17.13
CA HIS A 264 -20.58 11.62 18.39
C HIS A 264 -20.29 13.12 18.45
N LEU A 265 -20.14 13.81 17.30
CA LEU A 265 -19.99 15.26 17.22
C LEU A 265 -21.31 16.03 17.31
N SER A 266 -22.43 15.38 16.96
CA SER A 266 -23.76 16.01 16.92
C SER A 266 -24.53 15.92 18.25
N LEU A 267 -24.09 15.07 19.19
CA LEU A 267 -24.70 14.89 20.51
C LEU A 267 -24.05 15.73 21.63
N GLY A 268 -23.10 16.61 21.27
CA GLY A 268 -22.30 17.41 22.21
C GLY A 268 -22.61 18.91 22.24
N THR A 269 -23.78 19.34 21.75
CA THR A 269 -24.28 20.74 21.86
C THR A 269 -25.51 20.83 22.75
#